data_AF-A0A9W6NU92-F1
#
_entry.id   AF-A0A9W6NU92-F1
#
_cell.length_a   1.000
_cell.length_b   1.000
_cell.length_c   1.000
_cell.angle_alpha   90.00
_cell.angle_beta   90.00
_cell.angle_gamma   90.00
#
_symmetry.space_group_name_H-M   'P 1'
#
loop_
_entity.id
_entity.type
_entity.pdbx_description
1 polymer ?
#
loop_
_entity_poly.entity_id
_entity_poly.type
_entity_poly.pdbx_seq_one_letter_code
_entity_poly.pdbx_strand_id
1 'polypeptide(L)' 'MTRSPSTSIVVDDSGVRIGTVDADGQVRDFARVHIGSVRPDGVAVDFSGIRLGHVAGG' A
#
# COMPACT_ATOMS: atom_id res chain seq x y z
N MET A 1 -1.62 24.61 5.90
CA MET A 1 -0.86 23.44 5.44
C MET A 1 -1.84 22.33 5.10
N THR A 2 -2.35 22.32 3.88
CA THR A 2 -3.23 21.25 3.40
C THR A 2 -2.33 20.04 3.15
N ARG A 3 -2.24 19.12 4.10
CA ARG A 3 -1.75 17.78 3.79
C ARG A 3 -2.73 17.24 2.76
N SER A 4 -2.34 17.25 1.49
CA SER A 4 -2.98 16.45 0.45
C SER A 4 -3.22 15.06 1.06
N PRO A 5 -4.40 14.44 0.86
CA PRO A 5 -4.61 13.07 1.32
C PRO A 5 -3.41 12.26 0.84
N SER A 6 -2.56 11.84 1.78
CA SER A 6 -1.27 11.25 1.47
C SER A 6 -1.56 9.79 1.14
N THR A 7 -2.23 9.57 0.01
CA THR A 7 -2.47 8.24 -0.55
C THR A 7 -1.09 7.63 -0.73
N SER A 8 -0.74 6.73 0.17
CA SER A 8 0.60 6.17 0.16
C SER A 8 0.61 5.05 -0.88
N ILE A 9 1.63 5.02 -1.73
CA ILE A 9 1.71 4.00 -2.79
C ILE A 9 2.40 2.76 -2.22
N VAL A 10 1.94 1.59 -2.65
CA VAL A 10 2.64 0.33 -2.38
C VAL A 10 3.51 0.04 -3.59
N VAL A 11 4.80 -0.14 -3.35
CA VAL A 11 5.76 -0.55 -4.36
C VAL A 11 6.37 -1.90 -4.01
N ASP A 12 6.69 -2.69 -5.02
CA ASP A 12 7.47 -3.92 -4.83
C ASP A 12 8.95 -3.57 -4.56
N ASP A 13 9.78 -4.59 -4.36
CA ASP A 13 11.22 -4.43 -4.13
C ASP A 13 11.94 -3.73 -5.30
N SER A 14 11.42 -3.87 -6.52
CA SER A 14 11.92 -3.23 -7.74
C SER A 14 11.45 -1.78 -7.91
N GLY A 15 10.59 -1.27 -7.02
CA GLY A 15 10.03 0.08 -7.10
C GLY A 15 8.84 0.23 -8.07
N VAL A 16 8.30 -0.87 -8.59
CA VAL A 16 7.08 -0.90 -9.39
C VAL A 16 5.87 -0.72 -8.48
N ARG A 17 4.96 0.16 -8.89
CA ARG A 17 3.72 0.43 -8.16
C ARG A 17 2.78 -0.76 -8.30
N ILE A 18 2.46 -1.39 -7.18
CA ILE A 18 1.48 -2.48 -7.10
C ILE A 18 0.08 -1.91 -6.85
N GLY A 19 -0.01 -0.86 -6.02
CA GLY A 19 -1.29 -0.28 -5.64
C GLY A 19 -1.16 0.94 -4.74
N THR A 20 -2.25 1.27 -4.08
CA THR A 20 -2.37 2.38 -3.14
C THR A 20 -2.94 1.90 -1.83
N VAL A 21 -2.44 2.45 -0.73
CA VAL A 21 -3.02 2.28 0.59
C VAL A 21 -3.94 3.44 0.92
N ASP A 22 -5.11 3.12 1.47
CA ASP A 22 -6.01 4.11 2.07
C ASP A 22 -5.68 4.40 3.55
N ALA A 23 -6.41 5.34 4.15
CA ALA A 23 -6.20 5.76 5.53
C ALA A 23 -6.45 4.64 6.55
N ASP A 24 -7.20 3.61 6.20
CA ASP A 24 -7.48 2.43 7.03
C ASP A 24 -6.40 1.35 6.88
N GLY A 25 -5.32 1.63 6.14
CA GLY A 25 -4.23 0.69 5.91
C GLY A 25 -4.58 -0.41 4.91
N GLN A 26 -5.66 -0.27 4.13
CA GLN A 26 -6.04 -1.29 3.15
C GLN A 26 -5.37 -1.01 1.81
N VAL A 27 -4.78 -2.05 1.21
CA VAL A 27 -4.14 -1.98 -0.10
C VAL A 27 -5.17 -2.30 -1.17
N ARG A 28 -5.28 -1.39 -2.14
CA ARG A 28 -6.10 -1.53 -3.33
C ARG A 28 -5.24 -1.43 -4.57
N ASP A 29 -5.52 -2.28 -5.54
CA ASP A 29 -4.87 -2.21 -6.86
C ASP A 29 -5.48 -1.08 -7.72
N PHE A 30 -4.99 -0.93 -8.95
CA PHE A 30 -5.49 0.07 -9.90
C PHE A 30 -6.95 -0.16 -10.33
N ALA A 31 -7.48 -1.38 -10.16
CA ALA A 31 -8.88 -1.70 -10.40
C ALA A 31 -9.78 -1.40 -9.19
N ARG A 32 -9.23 -0.84 -8.09
CA ARG A 32 -9.90 -0.64 -6.79
C ARG A 32 -10.34 -1.94 -6.12
N VAL A 33 -9.72 -3.06 -6.48
CA VAL A 33 -9.89 -4.34 -5.80
C VAL A 33 -8.96 -4.37 -4.59
N HIS A 34 -9.50 -4.80 -3.47
CA HIS A 34 -8.74 -4.97 -2.26
C HIS A 34 -7.88 -6.24 -2.36
N ILE A 35 -6.56 -6.07 -2.29
CA ILE A 35 -5.59 -7.15 -2.51
C ILE A 35 -4.78 -7.50 -1.26
N GLY A 36 -4.89 -6.70 -0.20
CA GLY A 36 -4.11 -6.89 1.02
C GLY A 36 -4.15 -5.68 1.93
N SER A 37 -3.33 -5.66 2.98
CA SER A 37 -3.25 -4.57 3.95
C SER A 37 -1.80 -4.22 4.27
N VAL A 38 -1.60 -3.01 4.77
CA VAL A 38 -0.30 -2.53 5.25
C VAL A 38 -0.23 -2.76 6.76
N ARG A 39 0.87 -3.37 7.17
CA ARG A 39 1.20 -3.56 8.57
C ARG A 39 1.75 -2.25 9.18
N PRO A 40 1.72 -2.11 10.52
CA PRO A 40 2.23 -0.91 11.20
C PRO A 40 3.72 -0.62 10.95
N ASP A 41 4.48 -1.62 10.51
CA ASP A 41 5.89 -1.52 10.12
C ASP A 41 6.10 -0.97 8.69
N GLY A 42 5.02 -0.64 7.97
CA GLY A 42 5.05 -0.11 6.60
C GLY A 42 5.13 -1.19 5.52
N VAL A 43 5.05 -2.47 5.87
CA VAL A 43 5.08 -3.59 4.92
C VAL A 43 3.68 -3.90 4.41
N ALA A 44 3.52 -3.96 3.08
CA ALA A 44 2.28 -4.41 2.47
C ALA A 44 2.27 -5.94 2.35
N VAL A 45 1.19 -6.56 2.82
CA VAL A 45 0.98 -8.01 2.78
C VAL A 45 -0.38 -8.36 2.18
N ASP A 46 -0.49 -9.51 1.55
CA ASP A 46 -1.78 -10.04 1.06
C ASP A 46 -2.60 -10.69 2.20
N PHE A 47 -3.77 -11.24 1.86
CA PHE A 47 -4.63 -11.95 2.80
C PHE A 47 -4.01 -13.25 3.38
N SER A 48 -3.01 -13.80 2.70
CA SER A 48 -2.25 -14.96 3.16
C SER A 48 -1.06 -14.58 4.04
N GLY A 49 -0.82 -13.27 4.24
CA GLY A 49 0.33 -12.74 4.97
C GLY A 49 1.63 -12.73 4.16
N ILE A 50 1.57 -12.96 2.85
CA ILE A 50 2.72 -12.89 1.96
C ILE A 50 3.05 -11.42 1.67
N ARG A 51 4.32 -11.07 1.76
CA ARG A 51 4.80 -9.72 1.48
C ARG A 51 4.62 -9.39 0.00
N LEU A 52 3.80 -8.38 -0.27
CA LEU A 52 3.62 -7.78 -1.58
C LEU A 52 4.71 -6.73 -1.85
N GLY A 53 5.05 -5.94 -0.83
CA GLY A 53 5.96 -4.83 -0.98
C GLY A 53 6.04 -3.96 0.26
N HIS A 54 6.31 -2.68 0.07
CA HIS A 54 6.32 -1.69 1.14
C HIS A 54 5.63 -0.40 0.71
N VAL A 55 5.19 0.36 1.69
CA VAL A 55 4.64 1.70 1.44
C VAL A 55 5.76 2.66 1.12
N ALA A 56 5.76 3.19 -0.10
CA ALA A 56 6.57 4.34 -0.49
C ALA A 56 5.71 5.60 -0.31
N GLY A 57 5.83 6.24 0.85
CA GLY A 57 5.13 7.48 1.17
C GLY A 57 6.03 8.39 1.99
N GLY A 58 6.52 9.46 1.35
CA GLY A 58 7.28 10.57 1.94
C GLY A 58 6.95 11.85 1.21
#